data_AF-A0A7C2JLJ8-F1
#
_entry.id   AF-A0A7C2JLJ8-F1
#
_cell.length_a   1.000
_cell.length_b   1.000
_cell.length_c   1.000
_cell.angle_alpha   90.00
_cell.angle_beta   90.00
_cell.angle_gamma   90.00
#
_symmetry.space_group_name_H-M   'P 1'
#
loop_
_entity.id
_entity.type
_entity.pdbx_description
1 polymer ?
#
loop_
_entity_poly.entity_id
_entity_poly.type
_entity_poly.pdbx_seq_one_letter_code
_entity_poly.pdbx_strand_id
1 'polypeptide(L)'
;MSTRSRRRAGAALLTLAGAAAFAVAAVNRAGEFALIERPWEASALTWAALLAAGAVLLMPRSGFAAGLIALAAAWTVLVISRLGEVPNLTLAGAALLALVGSLALAGPLRRSPRRSLLALAPPIAAVALLTVAGIRVHDLYLGPTHPSSPLGPQPVDLVEWAWAGAVTPSSFAVTAQLAGPVRAADPSALALVVRAASDGAVVGRFAPVTVSPAGVARFEAGGLEPGARYRWSVSLGDREERYRTGELHTFPVGQSTVTIAFGACASTGSNGQVFDRIREAEPLLFIHTGDFHYADIDTNDPAAIRRAYARSLRAPAQQALWLTAPVAYTWDDHDYGGNDADRTTASRDAARSVYREIVPHYPLPLDGPIAQAFTVGRVRVILTDSRSERAPSRAPDGPGKSMLGETQL
;
A
#
# COMPACT_ATOMS: atom_id res chain seq x y z
N MET A 1 -30.22 -12.27 46.51
CA MET A 1 -28.88 -11.99 45.93
C MET A 1 -28.42 -10.59 46.33
N SER A 2 -27.24 -10.44 46.94
CA SER A 2 -26.72 -9.12 47.32
C SER A 2 -26.37 -8.28 46.07
N THR A 3 -26.38 -6.95 46.20
CA THR A 3 -25.96 -6.00 45.14
C THR A 3 -24.56 -6.34 44.58
N ARG A 4 -23.71 -6.93 45.41
CA ARG A 4 -22.36 -7.40 45.06
C ARG A 4 -22.37 -8.62 44.15
N SER A 5 -23.33 -9.55 44.31
CA SER A 5 -23.44 -10.73 43.44
C SER A 5 -24.05 -10.37 42.09
N ARG A 6 -25.01 -9.43 42.03
CA ARG A 6 -25.55 -8.89 40.77
C ARG A 6 -24.48 -8.17 39.94
N ARG A 7 -23.62 -7.36 40.57
CA ARG A 7 -22.50 -6.68 39.89
C ARG A 7 -21.45 -7.65 39.33
N ARG A 8 -21.14 -8.74 40.05
CA ARG A 8 -20.22 -9.79 39.57
C ARG A 8 -20.81 -10.58 38.40
N ALA A 9 -22.11 -10.91 38.45
CA ALA A 9 -22.81 -11.58 37.36
C ALA A 9 -22.85 -10.71 36.09
N GLY A 10 -23.14 -9.41 36.23
CA GLY A 10 -23.13 -8.48 35.10
C GLY A 10 -21.74 -8.32 34.46
N ALA A 11 -20.68 -8.22 35.27
CA ALA A 11 -19.31 -8.16 34.75
C ALA A 11 -18.89 -9.45 34.01
N ALA A 12 -19.24 -10.62 34.55
CA ALA A 12 -18.97 -11.90 33.89
C ALA A 12 -19.72 -12.04 32.55
N LEU A 13 -20.99 -11.61 32.49
CA LEU A 13 -21.79 -11.59 31.24
C LEU A 13 -21.16 -10.69 30.18
N LEU A 14 -20.69 -9.49 30.55
CA LEU A 14 -20.03 -8.57 29.61
C LEU A 14 -18.68 -9.10 29.12
N THR A 15 -17.89 -9.74 29.99
CA THR A 15 -16.63 -10.39 29.58
C THR A 15 -16.87 -11.58 28.65
N LEU A 16 -17.91 -12.39 28.91
CA LEU A 16 -18.31 -13.49 28.03
C LEU A 16 -18.80 -12.97 26.66
N ALA A 17 -19.55 -11.86 26.63
CA ALA A 17 -19.95 -11.21 25.39
C ALA A 17 -18.74 -10.72 24.58
N GLY A 18 -17.74 -10.11 25.24
CA GLY A 18 -16.48 -9.72 24.60
C GLY A 18 -15.68 -10.92 24.07
N ALA A 19 -15.58 -12.01 24.84
CA ALA A 19 -14.91 -13.24 24.41
C ALA A 19 -15.62 -13.93 23.23
N ALA A 20 -16.96 -13.93 23.22
CA ALA A 20 -17.75 -14.47 22.12
C ALA A 20 -17.57 -13.65 20.83
N ALA A 21 -17.52 -12.31 20.93
CA ALA A 21 -17.23 -11.44 19.79
C ALA A 21 -15.85 -11.76 19.17
N PHE A 22 -14.84 -12.00 20.00
CA PHE A 22 -13.50 -12.39 19.54
C PHE A 22 -13.48 -13.78 18.89
N ALA A 23 -14.20 -14.75 19.45
CA ALA A 23 -14.31 -16.08 18.86
C ALA A 23 -14.99 -16.03 17.48
N VAL A 24 -16.07 -15.27 17.33
CA VAL A 24 -16.75 -15.08 16.03
C VAL A 24 -15.83 -14.41 15.01
N ALA A 25 -15.12 -13.37 15.41
CA ALA A 25 -14.14 -12.70 14.53
C ALA A 25 -13.01 -13.64 14.10
N ALA A 26 -12.52 -14.49 15.01
CA ALA A 26 -11.50 -15.48 14.72
C ALA A 26 -12.00 -16.57 13.74
N VAL A 27 -13.25 -17.05 13.88
CA VAL A 27 -13.85 -18.03 12.96
C VAL A 27 -14.09 -17.42 11.58
N ASN A 28 -14.59 -16.19 11.49
CA ASN A 28 -14.79 -15.53 10.20
C ASN A 28 -13.46 -15.33 9.46
N ARG A 29 -12.43 -14.87 10.18
CA ARG A 29 -11.05 -14.77 9.66
C ARG A 29 -10.45 -16.13 9.30
N ALA A 30 -10.81 -17.19 10.04
CA ALA A 30 -10.39 -18.55 9.73
C ALA A 30 -11.08 -19.11 8.47
N GLY A 31 -12.30 -18.66 8.14
CA GLY A 31 -13.00 -18.99 6.90
C GLY A 31 -12.44 -18.27 5.67
N GLU A 32 -11.81 -17.12 5.84
CA GLU A 32 -11.10 -16.34 4.80
C GLU A 32 -9.73 -16.94 4.44
N PHE A 33 -9.31 -18.07 5.03
CA PHE A 33 -8.01 -18.76 4.81
C PHE A 33 -7.72 -19.21 3.37
N ALA A 34 -8.59 -18.92 2.41
CA ALA A 34 -8.33 -19.18 1.00
C ALA A 34 -7.40 -18.12 0.36
N LEU A 35 -7.15 -16.98 1.00
CA LEU A 35 -6.26 -15.95 0.46
C LEU A 35 -5.26 -15.49 1.52
N ILE A 36 -3.98 -15.60 1.17
CA ILE A 36 -2.82 -15.36 2.02
C ILE A 36 -2.77 -13.87 2.34
N GLU A 37 -3.34 -13.44 3.47
CA GLU A 37 -2.96 -12.13 4.00
C GLU A 37 -2.43 -12.20 5.44
N ARG A 38 -3.10 -12.81 6.43
CA ARG A 38 -2.68 -12.61 7.85
C ARG A 38 -3.00 -13.76 8.83
N PRO A 39 -2.32 -14.92 8.74
CA PRO A 39 -2.66 -16.12 9.53
C PRO A 39 -2.49 -15.96 11.05
N TRP A 40 -1.70 -14.97 11.52
CA TRP A 40 -1.45 -14.77 12.95
C TRP A 40 -2.57 -13.97 13.66
N GLU A 41 -3.40 -13.21 12.93
CA GLU A 41 -4.44 -12.37 13.54
C GLU A 41 -5.57 -13.23 14.15
N ALA A 42 -6.01 -14.29 13.47
CA ALA A 42 -7.00 -15.24 13.99
C ALA A 42 -6.47 -15.96 15.25
N SER A 43 -5.19 -16.32 15.25
CA SER A 43 -4.53 -16.93 16.42
C SER A 43 -4.45 -15.94 17.59
N ALA A 44 -4.08 -14.68 17.33
CA ALA A 44 -3.98 -13.65 18.35
C ALA A 44 -5.35 -13.27 18.94
N LEU A 45 -6.41 -13.21 18.11
CA LEU A 45 -7.80 -13.03 18.55
C LEU A 45 -8.29 -14.21 19.40
N THR A 46 -7.90 -15.44 19.04
CA THR A 46 -8.21 -16.64 19.83
C THR A 46 -7.52 -16.61 21.19
N TRP A 47 -6.24 -16.22 21.25
CA TRP A 47 -5.53 -16.00 22.51
C TRP A 47 -6.16 -14.89 23.35
N ALA A 48 -6.59 -13.78 22.74
CA ALA A 48 -7.31 -12.72 23.44
C ALA A 48 -8.65 -13.22 24.03
N ALA A 49 -9.38 -14.08 23.30
CA ALA A 49 -10.61 -14.70 23.79
C ALA A 49 -10.35 -15.65 24.97
N LEU A 50 -9.29 -16.47 24.91
CA LEU A 50 -8.88 -17.35 25.99
C LEU A 50 -8.43 -16.59 27.24
N LEU A 51 -7.68 -15.50 27.06
CA LEU A 51 -7.32 -14.58 28.16
C LEU A 51 -8.57 -13.96 28.79
N ALA A 52 -9.51 -13.47 27.98
CA ALA A 52 -10.78 -12.93 28.47
C ALA A 52 -11.60 -13.98 29.25
N ALA A 53 -11.65 -15.23 28.80
CA ALA A 53 -12.29 -16.34 29.53
C ALA A 53 -11.58 -16.63 30.87
N GLY A 54 -10.24 -16.59 30.90
CA GLY A 54 -9.45 -16.68 32.13
C GLY A 54 -9.77 -15.57 33.13
N ALA A 55 -10.03 -14.34 32.65
CA ALA A 55 -10.47 -13.23 33.51
C ALA A 55 -11.81 -13.52 34.21
N VAL A 56 -12.77 -14.14 33.51
CA VAL A 56 -14.07 -14.54 34.09
C VAL A 56 -13.88 -15.56 35.22
N LEU A 57 -13.04 -16.57 35.01
CA LEU A 57 -12.78 -17.63 35.99
C LEU A 57 -12.08 -17.13 37.25
N LEU A 58 -11.29 -16.05 37.13
CA LEU A 58 -10.58 -15.41 38.24
C LEU A 58 -11.41 -14.35 38.96
N MET A 59 -12.48 -13.83 38.35
CA MET A 59 -13.33 -12.76 38.88
C MET A 59 -13.95 -13.05 40.27
N PRO A 60 -14.31 -14.31 40.62
CA PRO A 60 -14.75 -14.66 41.97
C PRO A 60 -13.63 -14.59 43.03
N ARG A 61 -12.38 -14.84 42.61
CA ARG A 61 -11.20 -14.98 43.47
C ARG A 61 -10.43 -13.67 43.65
N SER A 62 -10.25 -12.90 42.58
CA SER A 62 -9.58 -11.59 42.62
C SER A 62 -10.11 -10.68 41.51
N GLY A 63 -10.83 -9.63 41.90
CA GLY A 63 -11.26 -8.58 40.96
C GLY A 63 -10.09 -7.81 40.37
N PHE A 64 -8.94 -7.76 41.07
CA PHE A 64 -7.73 -7.11 40.58
C PHE A 64 -7.08 -7.91 39.45
N ALA A 65 -6.89 -9.23 39.63
CA ALA A 65 -6.31 -10.09 38.61
C ALA A 65 -7.23 -10.23 37.38
N ALA A 66 -8.54 -10.39 37.61
CA ALA A 66 -9.52 -10.41 36.53
C ALA A 66 -9.54 -9.11 35.73
N GLY A 67 -9.40 -7.96 36.41
CA GLY A 67 -9.36 -6.66 35.76
C GLY A 67 -8.14 -6.47 34.86
N LEU A 68 -6.96 -6.90 35.33
CA LEU A 68 -5.72 -6.86 34.55
C LEU A 68 -5.77 -7.73 33.29
N ILE A 69 -6.31 -8.96 33.40
CA ILE A 69 -6.38 -9.88 32.26
C ILE A 69 -7.38 -9.37 31.22
N ALA A 70 -8.52 -8.82 31.64
CA ALA A 70 -9.49 -8.21 30.73
C ALA A 70 -8.91 -7.00 29.97
N LEU A 71 -8.13 -6.14 30.64
CA LEU A 71 -7.44 -5.03 30.00
C LEU A 71 -6.34 -5.50 29.03
N ALA A 72 -5.58 -6.53 29.39
CA ALA A 72 -4.58 -7.11 28.50
C ALA A 72 -5.22 -7.68 27.22
N ALA A 73 -6.34 -8.41 27.35
CA ALA A 73 -7.08 -8.93 26.20
C ALA A 73 -7.66 -7.82 25.30
N ALA A 74 -8.18 -6.73 25.89
CA ALA A 74 -8.63 -5.56 25.15
C ALA A 74 -7.48 -4.88 24.39
N TRP A 75 -6.30 -4.77 25.03
CA TRP A 75 -5.11 -4.16 24.46
C TRP A 75 -4.56 -4.96 23.28
N THR A 76 -4.54 -6.30 23.35
CA THR A 76 -4.12 -7.15 22.24
C THR A 76 -4.92 -6.87 20.96
N VAL A 77 -6.24 -6.67 21.08
CA VAL A 77 -7.09 -6.34 19.93
C VAL A 77 -6.83 -4.95 19.38
N LEU A 78 -6.54 -3.97 20.23
CA LEU A 78 -6.16 -2.63 19.80
C LEU A 78 -4.81 -2.62 19.05
N VAL A 79 -3.88 -3.49 19.44
CA VAL A 79 -2.61 -3.67 18.71
C VAL A 79 -2.85 -4.34 17.36
N ILE A 80 -3.69 -5.38 17.30
CA ILE A 80 -4.07 -6.04 16.04
C ILE A 80 -4.77 -5.04 15.11
N SER A 81 -5.66 -4.19 15.63
CA SER A 81 -6.37 -3.18 14.84
C SER A 81 -5.48 -2.10 14.24
N ARG A 82 -4.24 -1.97 14.71
CA ARG A 82 -3.25 -1.05 14.16
C ARG A 82 -2.45 -1.68 13.03
N LEU A 83 -2.45 -3.01 12.96
CA LEU A 83 -1.72 -3.73 11.94
C LEU A 83 -2.59 -3.90 10.69
N GLY A 84 -3.92 -3.91 10.79
CA GLY A 84 -4.87 -3.83 9.66
C GLY A 84 -6.30 -3.53 10.08
N GLU A 85 -7.23 -3.60 9.12
CA GLU A 85 -8.65 -3.46 9.42
C GLU A 85 -9.12 -4.60 10.33
N VAL A 86 -9.92 -4.29 11.34
CA VAL A 86 -10.61 -5.29 12.18
C VAL A 86 -12.10 -4.97 12.18
N PRO A 87 -12.97 -5.99 12.19
CA PRO A 87 -14.41 -5.77 12.23
C PRO A 87 -14.82 -4.87 13.40
N ASN A 88 -15.81 -3.99 13.17
CA ASN A 88 -16.38 -3.11 14.21
C ASN A 88 -16.84 -3.89 15.45
N LEU A 89 -17.29 -5.13 15.28
CA LEU A 89 -17.67 -6.04 16.36
C LEU A 89 -16.49 -6.38 17.28
N THR A 90 -15.29 -6.53 16.72
CA THR A 90 -14.05 -6.81 17.47
C THR A 90 -13.62 -5.60 18.29
N LEU A 91 -13.74 -4.39 17.73
CA LEU A 91 -13.48 -3.14 18.45
C LEU A 91 -14.49 -2.92 19.60
N ALA A 92 -15.77 -3.24 19.37
CA ALA A 92 -16.80 -3.21 20.41
C ALA A 92 -16.51 -4.22 21.53
N GLY A 93 -16.04 -5.43 21.19
CA GLY A 93 -15.59 -6.44 22.15
C GLY A 93 -14.41 -5.96 23.00
N ALA A 94 -13.42 -5.30 22.38
CA ALA A 94 -12.29 -4.71 23.10
C ALA A 94 -12.73 -3.59 24.05
N ALA A 95 -13.63 -2.71 23.63
CA ALA A 95 -14.17 -1.64 24.46
C ALA A 95 -14.92 -2.19 25.69
N LEU A 96 -15.70 -3.26 25.51
CA LEU A 96 -16.38 -3.95 26.61
C LEU A 96 -15.41 -4.57 27.61
N LEU A 97 -14.34 -5.22 27.14
CA LEU A 97 -13.30 -5.77 28.02
C LEU A 97 -12.52 -4.68 28.76
N ALA A 98 -12.23 -3.56 28.10
CA ALA A 98 -11.60 -2.41 28.72
C ALA A 98 -12.48 -1.79 29.82
N LEU A 99 -13.79 -1.68 29.57
CA LEU A 99 -14.77 -1.20 30.56
C LEU A 99 -14.85 -2.13 31.77
N VAL A 100 -14.98 -3.44 31.55
CA VAL A 100 -15.06 -4.43 32.65
C VAL A 100 -13.76 -4.44 33.46
N GLY A 101 -12.61 -4.41 32.79
CA GLY A 101 -11.32 -4.38 33.46
C GLY A 101 -11.14 -3.12 34.31
N SER A 102 -11.54 -1.95 33.79
CA SER A 102 -11.50 -0.68 34.51
C SER A 102 -12.42 -0.67 35.74
N LEU A 103 -13.64 -1.20 35.61
CA LEU A 103 -14.59 -1.30 36.72
C LEU A 103 -14.13 -2.29 37.80
N ALA A 104 -13.49 -3.38 37.40
CA ALA A 104 -12.94 -4.38 38.32
C ALA A 104 -11.75 -3.83 39.14
N LEU A 105 -10.95 -2.94 38.56
CA LEU A 105 -9.85 -2.23 39.21
C LEU A 105 -10.30 -1.04 40.07
N ALA A 106 -11.45 -0.42 39.78
CA ALA A 106 -11.94 0.77 40.48
C ALA A 106 -12.16 0.55 42.00
N GLY A 107 -12.58 -0.65 42.41
CA GLY A 107 -12.77 -1.00 43.82
C GLY A 107 -11.43 -1.06 44.60
N PRO A 108 -10.47 -1.89 44.17
CA PRO A 108 -9.11 -1.93 44.73
C PRO A 108 -8.42 -0.55 44.75
N LEU A 109 -8.48 0.20 43.65
CA LEU A 109 -7.88 1.54 43.52
C LEU A 109 -8.47 2.53 44.52
N ARG A 110 -9.79 2.49 44.79
CA ARG A 110 -10.43 3.34 45.80
C ARG A 110 -10.08 2.96 47.24
N ARG A 111 -9.81 1.68 47.53
CA ARG A 111 -9.53 1.20 48.90
C ARG A 111 -8.07 1.33 49.31
N SER A 112 -7.14 1.21 48.37
CA SER A 112 -5.70 1.25 48.66
C SER A 112 -4.94 1.76 47.43
N PRO A 113 -5.00 3.08 47.14
CA PRO A 113 -4.51 3.64 45.89
C PRO A 113 -3.01 3.43 45.70
N ARG A 114 -2.17 3.72 46.71
CA ARG A 114 -0.71 3.54 46.61
C ARG A 114 -0.29 2.10 46.37
N ARG A 115 -0.87 1.13 47.11
CA ARG A 115 -0.55 -0.30 46.94
C ARG A 115 -1.06 -0.85 45.60
N SER A 116 -2.23 -0.42 45.17
CA SER A 116 -2.80 -0.83 43.88
C SER A 116 -2.01 -0.24 42.71
N LEU A 117 -1.58 1.02 42.78
CA LEU A 117 -0.73 1.65 41.76
C LEU A 117 0.64 0.95 41.67
N LEU A 118 1.27 0.65 42.80
CA LEU A 118 2.54 -0.10 42.83
C LEU A 118 2.38 -1.53 42.28
N ALA A 119 1.24 -2.18 42.49
CA ALA A 119 0.95 -3.50 41.95
C ALA A 119 0.59 -3.47 40.44
N LEU A 120 0.10 -2.33 39.92
CA LEU A 120 -0.24 -2.15 38.50
C LEU A 120 0.94 -1.72 37.63
N ALA A 121 1.95 -1.04 38.21
CA ALA A 121 3.07 -0.53 37.44
C ALA A 121 3.86 -1.63 36.69
N PRO A 122 4.24 -2.78 37.31
CA PRO A 122 4.95 -3.85 36.61
C PRO A 122 4.19 -4.47 35.43
N PRO A 123 2.90 -4.88 35.54
CA PRO A 123 2.19 -5.46 34.39
C PRO A 123 1.92 -4.44 33.28
N ILE A 124 1.67 -3.16 33.61
CA ILE A 124 1.52 -2.11 32.59
C ILE A 124 2.84 -1.91 31.83
N ALA A 125 3.96 -1.84 32.55
CA ALA A 125 5.28 -1.74 31.93
C ALA A 125 5.59 -2.97 31.06
N ALA A 126 5.26 -4.18 31.53
CA ALA A 126 5.45 -5.41 30.77
C ALA A 126 4.61 -5.44 29.48
N VAL A 127 3.34 -5.05 29.53
CA VAL A 127 2.47 -4.98 28.33
C VAL A 127 3.00 -3.94 27.34
N ALA A 128 3.41 -2.76 27.80
CA ALA A 128 4.00 -1.74 26.95
C ALA A 128 5.30 -2.24 26.29
N LEU A 129 6.20 -2.87 27.07
CA LEU A 129 7.45 -3.44 26.57
C LEU A 129 7.22 -4.56 25.58
N LEU A 130 6.33 -5.52 25.88
CA LEU A 130 6.01 -6.63 24.98
C LEU A 130 5.30 -6.16 23.71
N THR A 131 4.49 -5.10 23.79
CA THR A 131 3.86 -4.49 22.61
C THR A 131 4.91 -3.86 21.70
N VAL A 132 5.81 -3.05 22.28
CA VAL A 132 6.92 -2.45 21.52
C VAL A 132 7.82 -3.54 20.95
N ALA A 133 8.19 -4.56 21.73
CA ALA A 133 8.99 -5.68 21.26
C ALA A 133 8.29 -6.46 20.14
N GLY A 134 6.99 -6.75 20.28
CA GLY A 134 6.21 -7.45 19.26
C GLY A 134 6.10 -6.69 17.95
N ILE A 135 5.82 -5.38 17.99
CA ILE A 135 5.82 -4.51 16.80
C ILE A 135 7.20 -4.51 16.16
N ARG A 136 8.27 -4.34 16.96
CA ARG A 136 9.65 -4.35 16.45
C ARG A 136 10.01 -5.69 15.81
N VAL A 137 9.66 -6.82 16.43
CA VAL A 137 9.90 -8.16 15.87
C VAL A 137 9.10 -8.36 14.59
N HIS A 138 7.83 -7.97 14.55
CA HIS A 138 7.02 -8.04 13.33
C HIS A 138 7.67 -7.21 12.21
N ASP A 139 7.98 -5.94 12.45
CA ASP A 139 8.61 -5.06 11.47
C ASP A 139 9.99 -5.58 11.01
N LEU A 140 10.69 -6.28 11.91
CA LEU A 140 11.99 -6.91 11.66
C LEU A 140 11.94 -8.30 11.03
N TYR A 141 10.78 -8.92 10.79
CA TYR A 141 10.75 -10.26 10.17
C TYR A 141 9.64 -10.44 9.14
N LEU A 142 8.52 -9.74 9.31
CA LEU A 142 7.27 -9.95 8.58
C LEU A 142 6.61 -8.64 8.12
N GLY A 143 7.17 -7.49 8.50
CA GLY A 143 6.60 -6.19 8.20
C GLY A 143 6.59 -5.86 6.71
N PRO A 144 5.76 -4.89 6.30
CA PRO A 144 5.59 -4.47 4.90
C PRO A 144 6.88 -3.91 4.26
N THR A 145 7.86 -3.58 5.09
CA THR A 145 9.17 -3.10 4.69
C THR A 145 10.27 -4.11 5.03
N HIS A 146 10.01 -5.38 5.36
CA HIS A 146 11.04 -6.28 5.89
C HIS A 146 11.83 -7.06 4.81
N PRO A 147 13.18 -7.11 4.90
CA PRO A 147 14.03 -6.14 5.60
C PRO A 147 13.95 -4.77 4.93
N SER A 148 14.12 -3.68 5.68
CA SER A 148 14.01 -2.33 5.11
C SER A 148 15.23 -2.04 4.25
N SER A 149 14.99 -1.35 3.14
CA SER A 149 16.05 -0.71 2.38
C SER A 149 16.81 0.27 3.29
N PRO A 150 18.14 0.38 3.13
CA PRO A 150 18.93 1.41 3.78
C PRO A 150 18.75 2.79 3.14
N LEU A 151 18.05 2.89 2.00
CA LEU A 151 17.83 4.16 1.31
C LEU A 151 16.95 5.10 2.13
N GLY A 152 17.35 6.36 2.18
CA GLY A 152 16.63 7.45 2.86
C GLY A 152 16.05 8.47 1.90
N PRO A 153 15.12 9.34 2.36
CA PRO A 153 14.51 10.38 1.53
C PRO A 153 15.54 11.32 0.92
N GLN A 154 15.35 11.68 -0.35
CA GLN A 154 16.18 12.64 -1.06
C GLN A 154 15.52 14.04 -1.08
N PRO A 155 16.30 15.13 -1.02
CA PRO A 155 15.77 16.50 -1.16
C PRO A 155 14.96 16.67 -2.44
N VAL A 156 13.92 17.50 -2.40
CA VAL A 156 13.15 17.89 -3.60
C VAL A 156 13.84 19.09 -4.25
N ASP A 157 14.11 19.00 -5.57
CA ASP A 157 14.72 20.08 -6.36
C ASP A 157 13.74 20.65 -7.39
N LEU A 158 13.64 20.05 -8.58
CA LEU A 158 12.67 20.45 -9.62
C LEU A 158 11.41 19.58 -9.59
N VAL A 159 11.54 18.31 -9.23
CA VAL A 159 10.41 17.36 -9.23
C VAL A 159 10.26 16.66 -7.87
N GLU A 160 9.02 16.37 -7.47
CA GLU A 160 8.68 15.66 -6.22
C GLU A 160 8.81 14.15 -6.40
N TRP A 161 8.49 13.66 -7.59
CA TRP A 161 8.70 12.29 -8.05
C TRP A 161 8.80 12.29 -9.58
N ALA A 162 9.47 11.29 -10.14
CA ALA A 162 9.54 11.02 -11.56
C ALA A 162 9.71 9.53 -11.79
N TRP A 163 9.22 9.04 -12.93
CA TRP A 163 9.37 7.64 -13.32
C TRP A 163 9.21 7.47 -14.82
N ALA A 164 9.84 6.42 -15.35
CA ALA A 164 9.87 6.12 -16.77
C ALA A 164 9.05 4.87 -17.11
N GLY A 165 8.57 4.80 -18.35
CA GLY A 165 7.78 3.69 -18.87
C GLY A 165 7.60 3.83 -20.38
N ALA A 166 6.65 3.07 -20.94
CA ALA A 166 6.35 3.07 -22.39
C ALA A 166 7.60 2.93 -23.29
N VAL A 167 8.57 2.13 -22.84
CA VAL A 167 9.85 1.97 -23.54
C VAL A 167 9.62 1.20 -24.84
N THR A 168 10.26 1.65 -25.90
CA THR A 168 10.28 0.98 -27.20
C THR A 168 11.73 0.82 -27.65
N PRO A 169 11.99 0.26 -28.83
CA PRO A 169 13.34 0.25 -29.38
C PRO A 169 13.94 1.64 -29.61
N SER A 170 13.13 2.69 -29.76
CA SER A 170 13.64 4.01 -30.14
C SER A 170 13.05 5.16 -29.33
N SER A 171 12.33 4.85 -28.25
CA SER A 171 11.67 5.85 -27.41
C SER A 171 11.40 5.38 -26.00
N PHE A 172 11.08 6.31 -25.11
CA PHE A 172 10.46 6.06 -23.82
C PHE A 172 9.68 7.29 -23.35
N ALA A 173 8.79 7.11 -22.37
CA ALA A 173 8.08 8.20 -21.72
C ALA A 173 8.58 8.40 -20.28
N VAL A 174 8.57 9.65 -19.83
CA VAL A 174 8.80 10.01 -18.42
C VAL A 174 7.63 10.85 -17.96
N THR A 175 7.09 10.53 -16.79
CA THR A 175 6.12 11.38 -16.11
C THR A 175 6.73 11.88 -14.81
N ALA A 176 6.55 13.17 -14.51
CA ALA A 176 7.12 13.78 -13.31
C ALA A 176 6.17 14.83 -12.72
N GLN A 177 6.09 14.85 -11.39
CA GLN A 177 5.37 15.91 -10.67
C GLN A 177 6.33 17.05 -10.35
N LEU A 178 6.07 18.23 -10.90
CA LEU A 178 6.83 19.44 -10.59
C LEU A 178 6.70 19.82 -9.11
N ALA A 179 7.82 20.20 -8.52
CA ALA A 179 7.86 20.72 -7.16
C ALA A 179 7.08 22.03 -7.05
N GLY A 180 6.45 22.25 -5.89
CA GLY A 180 5.63 23.44 -5.61
C GLY A 180 6.21 24.77 -6.15
N PRO A 181 7.48 25.12 -5.87
CA PRO A 181 8.08 26.38 -6.33
C PRO A 181 8.18 26.55 -7.86
N VAL A 182 8.21 25.44 -8.61
CA VAL A 182 8.35 25.45 -10.07
C VAL A 182 7.10 24.98 -10.79
N ARG A 183 6.01 24.72 -10.05
CA ARG A 183 4.75 24.20 -10.61
C ARG A 183 4.05 25.19 -11.56
N ALA A 184 4.26 26.48 -11.34
CA ALA A 184 3.74 27.57 -12.17
C ALA A 184 4.77 28.10 -13.18
N ALA A 185 5.89 27.40 -13.36
CA ALA A 185 6.88 27.79 -14.37
C ALA A 185 6.30 27.66 -15.79
N ASP A 186 6.82 28.46 -16.72
CA ASP A 186 6.46 28.35 -18.13
C ASP A 186 6.80 26.94 -18.66
N PRO A 187 5.82 26.17 -19.16
CA PRO A 187 6.07 24.87 -19.78
C PRO A 187 7.10 24.89 -20.90
N SER A 188 7.29 26.01 -21.59
CA SER A 188 8.30 26.15 -22.66
C SER A 188 9.75 26.04 -22.15
N ALA A 189 9.97 26.32 -20.87
CA ALA A 189 11.28 26.21 -20.23
C ALA A 189 11.55 24.79 -19.69
N LEU A 190 10.55 23.91 -19.65
CA LEU A 190 10.69 22.53 -19.19
C LEU A 190 11.22 21.64 -20.32
N ALA A 191 12.17 20.77 -20.00
CA ALA A 191 12.60 19.72 -20.92
C ALA A 191 13.07 18.47 -20.18
N LEU A 192 12.80 17.29 -20.76
CA LEU A 192 13.50 16.06 -20.44
C LEU A 192 14.84 16.07 -21.18
N VAL A 193 15.94 16.04 -20.44
CA VAL A 193 17.29 15.90 -20.99
C VAL A 193 17.64 14.42 -21.02
N VAL A 194 18.03 13.92 -22.19
CA VAL A 194 18.45 12.53 -22.37
C VAL A 194 19.91 12.51 -22.80
N ARG A 195 20.72 11.71 -22.10
CA ARG A 195 22.16 11.57 -22.32
C ARG A 195 22.52 10.13 -22.57
N ALA A 196 23.43 9.87 -23.50
CA ALA A 196 24.00 8.55 -23.68
C ALA A 196 24.77 8.15 -22.40
N ALA A 197 24.52 6.94 -21.88
CA ALA A 197 25.18 6.50 -20.65
C ALA A 197 26.68 6.18 -20.85
N SER A 198 27.10 5.96 -22.10
CA SER A 198 28.47 5.62 -22.49
C SER A 198 29.47 6.77 -22.30
N ASP A 199 29.08 7.99 -22.69
CA ASP A 199 29.97 9.17 -22.72
C ASP A 199 29.33 10.44 -22.13
N GLY A 200 28.05 10.40 -21.74
CA GLY A 200 27.33 11.53 -21.18
C GLY A 200 26.88 12.58 -22.20
N ALA A 201 27.07 12.33 -23.51
CA ALA A 201 26.68 13.24 -24.57
C ALA A 201 25.15 13.47 -24.54
N VAL A 202 24.72 14.71 -24.74
CA VAL A 202 23.28 15.04 -24.84
C VAL A 202 22.78 14.51 -26.17
N VAL A 203 21.84 13.56 -26.09
CA VAL A 203 21.17 12.94 -27.24
C VAL A 203 19.96 13.75 -27.65
N GLY A 204 19.26 14.34 -26.67
CA GLY A 204 18.11 15.19 -26.94
C GLY A 204 17.63 15.97 -25.73
N ARG A 205 16.87 17.02 -26.02
CA ARG A 205 16.05 17.78 -25.07
C ARG A 205 14.63 17.78 -25.57
N PHE A 206 13.72 17.17 -24.81
CA PHE A 206 12.34 16.94 -25.24
C PHE A 206 11.40 17.80 -24.39
N ALA A 207 10.62 18.66 -25.05
CA ALA A 207 9.58 19.44 -24.39
C ALA A 207 8.49 18.51 -23.81
N PRO A 208 7.76 18.93 -22.76
CA PRO A 208 6.64 18.16 -22.26
C PRO A 208 5.54 18.08 -23.34
N VAL A 209 4.99 16.87 -23.52
CA VAL A 209 3.80 16.64 -24.36
C VAL A 209 2.55 17.17 -23.65
N THR A 210 2.48 17.02 -22.34
CA THR A 210 1.42 17.57 -21.49
C THR A 210 1.99 18.09 -20.18
N VAL A 211 1.35 19.12 -19.63
CA VAL A 211 1.51 19.55 -18.24
C VAL A 211 0.13 19.73 -17.66
N SER A 212 -0.24 18.90 -16.67
CA SER A 212 -1.56 18.96 -16.04
C SER A 212 -1.68 20.20 -15.15
N PRO A 213 -2.91 20.67 -14.83
CA PRO A 213 -3.11 21.71 -13.82
C PRO A 213 -2.57 21.34 -12.43
N ALA A 214 -2.44 20.04 -12.14
CA ALA A 214 -1.81 19.57 -10.91
C ALA A 214 -0.27 19.66 -10.98
N GLY A 215 0.32 20.04 -12.11
CA GLY A 215 1.77 20.14 -12.30
C GLY A 215 2.44 18.80 -12.65
N VAL A 216 1.68 17.84 -13.18
CA VAL A 216 2.25 16.58 -13.67
C VAL A 216 2.63 16.78 -15.14
N ALA A 217 3.91 16.69 -15.45
CA ALA A 217 4.45 16.82 -16.80
C ALA A 217 4.76 15.43 -17.38
N ARG A 218 4.29 15.17 -18.60
CA ARG A 218 4.64 13.98 -19.40
C ARG A 218 5.57 14.38 -20.52
N PHE A 219 6.65 13.64 -20.69
CA PHE A 219 7.65 13.79 -21.74
C PHE A 219 7.73 12.51 -22.56
N GLU A 220 8.02 12.65 -23.84
CA GLU A 220 8.26 11.51 -24.74
C GLU A 220 9.58 11.74 -25.47
N ALA A 221 10.58 10.92 -25.15
CA ALA A 221 11.88 10.93 -25.81
C ALA A 221 11.84 9.96 -26.98
N GLY A 222 12.14 10.43 -28.19
CA GLY A 222 12.15 9.62 -29.42
C GLY A 222 13.46 9.76 -30.20
N GLY A 223 13.62 8.97 -31.25
CA GLY A 223 14.82 8.98 -32.10
C GLY A 223 16.05 8.39 -31.42
N LEU A 224 15.84 7.45 -30.50
CA LEU A 224 16.90 6.78 -29.75
C LEU A 224 17.35 5.50 -30.45
N GLU A 225 18.57 5.07 -30.14
CA GLU A 225 19.14 3.84 -30.65
C GLU A 225 18.58 2.62 -29.89
N PRO A 226 18.25 1.51 -30.58
CA PRO A 226 17.83 0.27 -29.94
C PRO A 226 18.87 -0.37 -29.04
N GLY A 227 18.42 -0.88 -27.90
CA GLY A 227 19.27 -1.58 -26.93
C GLY A 227 20.30 -0.70 -26.23
N ALA A 228 20.24 0.62 -26.39
CA ALA A 228 21.19 1.57 -25.81
C ALA A 228 20.75 2.03 -24.42
N ARG A 229 21.75 2.32 -23.57
CA ARG A 229 21.55 2.80 -22.20
C ARG A 229 21.58 4.33 -22.18
N TYR A 230 20.59 4.93 -21.52
CA TYR A 230 20.42 6.37 -21.42
C TYR A 230 20.22 6.82 -19.99
N ARG A 231 20.80 7.96 -19.64
CA ARG A 231 20.45 8.72 -18.43
C ARG A 231 19.46 9.81 -18.78
N TRP A 232 18.55 10.09 -17.88
CA TRP A 232 17.52 11.11 -18.07
C TRP A 232 17.32 11.97 -16.81
N SER A 233 16.99 13.24 -17.03
CA SER A 233 16.69 14.21 -15.97
C SER A 233 15.68 15.24 -16.48
N VAL A 234 14.83 15.76 -15.59
CA VAL A 234 13.99 16.93 -15.92
C VAL A 234 14.84 18.19 -15.75
N SER A 235 14.64 19.17 -16.62
CA SER A 235 15.29 20.48 -16.56
C SER A 235 14.29 21.61 -16.66
N LEU A 236 14.66 22.75 -16.08
CA LEU A 236 13.97 24.03 -16.21
C LEU A 236 15.00 25.09 -16.63
N GLY A 237 14.97 25.48 -17.90
CA GLY A 237 16.03 26.26 -18.53
C GLY A 237 17.37 25.51 -18.46
N ASP A 238 18.39 26.18 -17.90
CA ASP A 238 19.74 25.62 -17.73
C ASP A 238 19.90 24.78 -16.45
N ARG A 239 18.87 24.73 -15.58
CA ARG A 239 18.92 23.95 -14.34
C ARG A 239 18.40 22.54 -14.58
N GLU A 240 19.23 21.53 -14.37
CA GLU A 240 18.82 20.11 -14.37
C GLU A 240 18.53 19.59 -12.95
N GLU A 241 17.58 18.65 -12.84
CA GLU A 241 17.20 17.96 -11.61
C GLU A 241 18.39 17.14 -11.08
N ARG A 242 18.71 17.31 -9.79
CA ARG A 242 19.89 16.69 -9.18
C ARG A 242 19.65 15.30 -8.58
N TYR A 243 18.48 15.06 -8.01
CA TYR A 243 18.24 13.90 -7.15
C TYR A 243 17.34 12.84 -7.80
N ARG A 244 16.41 13.27 -8.67
CA ARG A 244 15.49 12.38 -9.40
C ARG A 244 15.91 12.24 -10.85
N THR A 245 17.16 11.85 -11.02
CA THR A 245 17.72 11.42 -12.30
C THR A 245 17.55 9.91 -12.43
N GLY A 246 17.30 9.46 -13.64
CA GLY A 246 17.07 8.05 -13.92
C GLY A 246 17.97 7.51 -15.02
N GLU A 247 17.90 6.20 -15.18
CA GLU A 247 18.63 5.47 -16.20
C GLU A 247 17.76 4.33 -16.72
N LEU A 248 17.85 4.02 -18.01
CA LEU A 248 17.13 2.90 -18.60
C LEU A 248 17.81 2.43 -19.88
N HIS A 249 17.33 1.30 -20.39
CA HIS A 249 17.70 0.75 -21.68
C HIS A 249 16.50 0.79 -22.61
N THR A 250 16.67 1.28 -23.84
CA THR A 250 15.68 1.07 -24.90
C THR A 250 15.61 -0.42 -25.25
N PHE A 251 14.48 -0.87 -25.79
CA PHE A 251 14.35 -2.29 -26.12
C PHE A 251 15.27 -2.69 -27.27
N PRO A 252 15.87 -3.88 -27.23
CA PRO A 252 16.65 -4.38 -28.35
C PRO A 252 15.73 -4.76 -29.53
N VAL A 253 16.27 -4.69 -30.74
CA VAL A 253 15.64 -5.24 -31.96
C VAL A 253 16.27 -6.60 -32.27
N GLY A 254 15.45 -7.58 -32.65
CA GLY A 254 15.93 -8.91 -33.05
C GLY A 254 16.16 -9.87 -31.88
N GLN A 255 17.12 -10.78 -32.05
CA GLN A 255 17.44 -11.79 -31.04
C GLN A 255 18.23 -11.17 -29.88
N SER A 256 17.65 -11.23 -28.68
CA SER A 256 18.26 -10.73 -27.45
C SER A 256 17.91 -11.61 -26.25
N THR A 257 18.71 -11.49 -25.20
CA THR A 257 18.37 -11.94 -23.85
C THR A 257 17.85 -10.73 -23.08
N VAL A 258 16.71 -10.87 -22.42
CA VAL A 258 16.08 -9.81 -21.64
C VAL A 258 15.72 -10.31 -20.25
N THR A 259 15.89 -9.47 -19.24
CA THR A 259 15.40 -9.70 -17.88
C THR A 259 14.15 -8.85 -17.69
N ILE A 260 13.03 -9.48 -17.33
CA ILE A 260 11.79 -8.80 -16.97
C ILE A 260 11.49 -9.18 -15.52
N ALA A 261 11.27 -8.18 -14.68
CA ALA A 261 10.78 -8.38 -13.32
C ALA A 261 9.27 -8.11 -13.29
N PHE A 262 8.53 -8.83 -12.44
CA PHE A 262 7.10 -8.57 -12.22
C PHE A 262 6.78 -8.63 -10.73
N GLY A 263 5.80 -7.85 -10.30
CA GLY A 263 5.36 -7.79 -8.90
C GLY A 263 4.08 -6.98 -8.74
N ALA A 264 3.48 -7.10 -7.57
CA ALA A 264 2.25 -6.40 -7.18
C ALA A 264 2.18 -6.29 -5.65
N CYS A 265 1.09 -5.70 -5.17
CA CYS A 265 0.70 -5.75 -3.76
C CYS A 265 1.74 -5.16 -2.79
N ALA A 266 2.44 -4.13 -3.26
CA ALA A 266 3.37 -3.39 -2.42
C ALA A 266 2.59 -2.50 -1.46
N SER A 267 2.87 -2.59 -0.16
CA SER A 267 2.27 -1.67 0.80
C SER A 267 2.54 -0.22 0.41
N THR A 268 1.54 0.64 0.56
CA THR A 268 1.59 2.05 0.13
C THR A 268 2.80 2.77 0.73
N GLY A 269 3.70 3.27 -0.12
CA GLY A 269 4.90 3.97 0.33
C GLY A 269 5.92 3.08 1.05
N SER A 270 5.96 1.78 0.73
CA SER A 270 6.91 0.84 1.35
C SER A 270 8.37 1.22 1.05
N ASN A 271 9.24 1.04 2.05
CA ASN A 271 10.69 1.14 1.92
C ASN A 271 11.38 -0.23 1.99
N GLY A 272 10.70 -1.30 1.56
CA GLY A 272 11.25 -2.67 1.63
C GLY A 272 12.47 -2.89 0.73
N GLN A 273 13.42 -3.71 1.18
CA GLN A 273 14.62 -4.10 0.41
C GLN A 273 14.26 -4.89 -0.85
N VAL A 274 13.04 -5.41 -0.98
CA VAL A 274 12.57 -6.03 -2.22
C VAL A 274 12.74 -5.10 -3.44
N PHE A 275 12.52 -3.79 -3.28
CA PHE A 275 12.74 -2.83 -4.37
C PHE A 275 14.21 -2.68 -4.73
N ASP A 276 15.12 -2.80 -3.75
CA ASP A 276 16.57 -2.86 -4.01
C ASP A 276 16.92 -4.13 -4.79
N ARG A 277 16.37 -5.29 -4.41
CA ARG A 277 16.63 -6.55 -5.11
C ARG A 277 16.13 -6.54 -6.54
N ILE A 278 14.96 -5.96 -6.78
CA ILE A 278 14.44 -5.77 -8.15
C ILE A 278 15.38 -4.86 -8.94
N ARG A 279 15.82 -3.73 -8.36
CA ARG A 279 16.75 -2.80 -9.02
C ARG A 279 18.11 -3.44 -9.30
N GLU A 280 18.66 -4.19 -8.35
CA GLU A 280 19.93 -4.93 -8.47
C GLU A 280 19.91 -6.00 -9.57
N ALA A 281 18.71 -6.51 -9.91
CA ALA A 281 18.54 -7.42 -11.04
C ALA A 281 18.62 -6.72 -12.42
N GLU A 282 18.73 -5.38 -12.45
CA GLU A 282 18.78 -4.53 -13.64
C GLU A 282 17.74 -4.95 -14.72
N PRO A 283 16.43 -5.02 -14.37
CA PRO A 283 15.42 -5.47 -15.32
C PRO A 283 15.30 -4.46 -16.47
N LEU A 284 15.20 -4.98 -17.70
CA LEU A 284 14.87 -4.17 -18.87
C LEU A 284 13.47 -3.54 -18.75
N LEU A 285 12.58 -4.21 -18.02
CA LEU A 285 11.23 -3.76 -17.72
C LEU A 285 10.77 -4.34 -16.39
N PHE A 286 10.13 -3.52 -15.56
CA PHE A 286 9.36 -3.96 -14.41
C PHE A 286 7.86 -3.90 -14.72
N ILE A 287 7.16 -5.02 -14.61
CA ILE A 287 5.72 -5.11 -14.81
C ILE A 287 5.04 -5.09 -13.44
N HIS A 288 4.34 -4.01 -13.13
CA HIS A 288 3.56 -3.88 -11.89
C HIS A 288 2.10 -4.24 -12.16
N THR A 289 1.62 -5.34 -11.59
CA THR A 289 0.29 -5.91 -11.92
C THR A 289 -0.78 -5.53 -10.89
N GLY A 290 -0.79 -4.25 -10.49
CA GLY A 290 -1.80 -3.71 -9.60
C GLY A 290 -1.44 -3.67 -8.12
N ASP A 291 -2.32 -3.08 -7.34
CA ASP A 291 -2.13 -2.66 -5.95
C ASP A 291 -0.87 -1.80 -5.79
N PHE A 292 -0.77 -0.74 -6.60
CA PHE A 292 0.28 0.27 -6.47
C PHE A 292 0.13 1.08 -5.17
N HIS A 293 -1.11 1.21 -4.70
CA HIS A 293 -1.45 1.71 -3.39
C HIS A 293 -2.71 1.04 -2.81
N TYR A 294 -2.80 1.03 -1.48
CA TYR A 294 -3.92 0.54 -0.68
C TYR A 294 -4.70 1.72 -0.07
N ALA A 295 -5.20 2.62 -0.91
CA ALA A 295 -5.86 3.85 -0.46
C ALA A 295 -7.39 3.75 -0.47
N ASP A 296 -7.95 2.81 -1.22
CA ASP A 296 -9.38 2.46 -1.27
C ASP A 296 -10.28 3.68 -1.47
N ILE A 297 -9.90 4.47 -2.48
CA ILE A 297 -10.62 5.68 -2.83
C ILE A 297 -11.80 5.27 -3.70
N ASP A 298 -12.94 5.07 -3.06
CA ASP A 298 -14.20 4.61 -3.67
C ASP A 298 -15.08 5.76 -4.22
N THR A 299 -14.58 6.99 -4.18
CA THR A 299 -15.27 8.21 -4.65
C THR A 299 -14.57 8.83 -5.86
N ASN A 300 -15.30 9.65 -6.62
CA ASN A 300 -14.75 10.41 -7.75
C ASN A 300 -13.87 11.59 -7.28
N ASP A 301 -12.74 11.31 -6.61
CA ASP A 301 -11.77 12.30 -6.11
C ASP A 301 -10.39 12.11 -6.77
N PRO A 302 -10.14 12.78 -7.91
CA PRO A 302 -8.83 12.75 -8.55
C PRO A 302 -7.69 13.23 -7.65
N ALA A 303 -7.93 14.17 -6.73
CA ALA A 303 -6.88 14.68 -5.85
C ALA A 303 -6.46 13.65 -4.80
N ALA A 304 -7.40 12.87 -4.26
CA ALA A 304 -7.10 11.74 -3.39
C ALA A 304 -6.24 10.69 -4.11
N ILE A 305 -6.60 10.34 -5.35
CA ILE A 305 -5.87 9.32 -6.11
C ILE A 305 -4.44 9.81 -6.42
N ARG A 306 -4.26 11.06 -6.85
CA ARG A 306 -2.91 11.65 -7.02
C ARG A 306 -2.07 11.58 -5.74
N ARG A 307 -2.66 11.88 -4.58
CA ARG A 307 -1.98 11.77 -3.28
C ARG A 307 -1.59 10.32 -2.96
N ALA A 308 -2.39 9.34 -3.36
CA ALA A 308 -2.09 7.93 -3.15
C ALA A 308 -0.90 7.46 -4.00
N TYR A 309 -0.89 7.72 -5.31
CA TYR A 309 0.28 7.48 -6.17
C TYR A 309 1.54 8.16 -5.62
N ALA A 310 1.42 9.43 -5.20
CA ALA A 310 2.55 10.20 -4.70
C ALA A 310 3.21 9.58 -3.45
N ARG A 311 2.47 8.85 -2.60
CA ARG A 311 3.08 8.16 -1.44
C ARG A 311 4.05 7.06 -1.87
N SER A 312 3.65 6.24 -2.84
CA SER A 312 4.49 5.16 -3.38
C SER A 312 5.60 5.69 -4.28
N LEU A 313 5.35 6.73 -5.07
CA LEU A 313 6.35 7.33 -5.98
C LEU A 313 7.45 8.11 -5.24
N ARG A 314 7.24 8.51 -3.98
CA ARG A 314 8.22 9.25 -3.16
C ARG A 314 8.94 8.42 -2.12
N ALA A 315 8.48 7.19 -1.85
CA ALA A 315 9.12 6.35 -0.85
C ALA A 315 10.54 5.99 -1.32
N PRO A 316 11.57 6.05 -0.46
CA PRO A 316 12.96 6.05 -0.93
C PRO A 316 13.35 4.86 -1.81
N ALA A 317 13.06 3.63 -1.36
CA ALA A 317 13.36 2.42 -2.10
C ALA A 317 12.55 2.28 -3.39
N GLN A 318 11.26 2.61 -3.34
CA GLN A 318 10.38 2.62 -4.50
C GLN A 318 10.83 3.67 -5.53
N GLN A 319 11.10 4.90 -5.11
CA GLN A 319 11.60 5.98 -5.96
C GLN A 319 12.91 5.57 -6.65
N ALA A 320 13.84 4.94 -5.93
CA ALA A 320 15.08 4.44 -6.53
C ALA A 320 14.82 3.39 -7.63
N LEU A 321 13.86 2.49 -7.43
CA LEU A 321 13.43 1.55 -8.46
C LEU A 321 12.80 2.27 -9.66
N TRP A 322 11.85 3.18 -9.45
CA TRP A 322 11.14 3.88 -10.54
C TRP A 322 12.02 4.76 -11.42
N LEU A 323 13.14 5.23 -10.87
CA LEU A 323 14.14 6.00 -11.61
C LEU A 323 15.03 5.11 -12.51
N THR A 324 15.19 3.83 -12.18
CA THR A 324 16.20 2.95 -12.81
C THR A 324 15.62 1.73 -13.53
N ALA A 325 14.38 1.36 -13.25
CA ALA A 325 13.63 0.33 -13.94
C ALA A 325 12.39 0.96 -14.59
N PRO A 326 12.30 1.00 -15.93
CA PRO A 326 11.09 1.47 -16.58
C PRO A 326 9.92 0.54 -16.26
N VAL A 327 8.73 1.11 -16.10
CA VAL A 327 7.54 0.41 -15.61
C VAL A 327 6.50 0.24 -16.71
N ALA A 328 5.92 -0.96 -16.79
CA ALA A 328 4.61 -1.20 -17.39
C ALA A 328 3.63 -1.54 -16.25
N TYR A 329 2.56 -0.76 -16.09
CA TYR A 329 1.68 -0.86 -14.93
C TYR A 329 0.22 -1.02 -15.35
N THR A 330 -0.53 -1.87 -14.65
CA THR A 330 -2.00 -1.90 -14.67
C THR A 330 -2.49 -1.86 -13.23
N TRP A 331 -3.67 -1.30 -12.97
CA TRP A 331 -4.29 -1.30 -11.65
C TRP A 331 -4.79 -2.70 -11.23
N ASP A 332 -5.02 -2.85 -9.94
CA ASP A 332 -6.01 -3.79 -9.38
C ASP A 332 -7.07 -3.05 -8.54
N ASP A 333 -7.81 -3.73 -7.67
CA ASP A 333 -8.97 -3.15 -6.99
C ASP A 333 -8.62 -1.99 -6.04
N HIS A 334 -7.52 -2.08 -5.29
CA HIS A 334 -7.14 -1.02 -4.35
C HIS A 334 -6.69 0.30 -5.04
N ASP A 335 -6.28 0.20 -6.30
CA ASP A 335 -6.00 1.37 -7.15
C ASP A 335 -7.27 1.95 -7.77
N TYR A 336 -8.29 1.10 -7.98
CA TYR A 336 -9.50 1.42 -8.74
C TYR A 336 -10.70 1.83 -7.86
N GLY A 337 -10.73 1.41 -6.60
CA GLY A 337 -11.79 1.81 -5.65
C GLY A 337 -11.72 1.18 -4.26
N GLY A 338 -11.08 0.03 -4.12
CA GLY A 338 -11.12 -0.83 -2.91
C GLY A 338 -11.67 -2.22 -3.26
N ASN A 339 -11.68 -3.13 -2.29
CA ASN A 339 -11.95 -4.56 -2.51
C ASN A 339 -13.05 -4.86 -3.52
N ASP A 340 -12.74 -5.74 -4.47
CA ASP A 340 -13.66 -6.19 -5.52
C ASP A 340 -14.18 -5.08 -6.44
N ALA A 341 -13.57 -3.89 -6.44
CA ALA A 341 -14.00 -2.78 -7.29
C ALA A 341 -14.16 -3.22 -8.76
N ASP A 342 -15.28 -2.80 -9.34
CA ASP A 342 -15.72 -3.20 -10.67
C ASP A 342 -16.24 -1.97 -11.44
N ARG A 343 -16.77 -2.18 -12.65
CA ARG A 343 -17.25 -1.10 -13.53
C ARG A 343 -18.28 -0.13 -12.91
N THR A 344 -18.88 -0.49 -11.78
CA THR A 344 -19.88 0.30 -11.04
C THR A 344 -19.30 1.20 -9.95
N THR A 345 -17.99 1.12 -9.66
CA THR A 345 -17.35 1.98 -8.67
C THR A 345 -17.48 3.47 -9.03
N ALA A 346 -17.77 4.31 -8.02
CA ALA A 346 -17.87 5.76 -8.23
C ALA A 346 -16.50 6.41 -8.49
N SER A 347 -15.40 5.71 -8.21
CA SER A 347 -14.03 6.16 -8.48
C SER A 347 -13.62 6.02 -9.95
N ARG A 348 -14.40 5.31 -10.78
CA ARG A 348 -14.06 4.91 -12.15
C ARG A 348 -13.47 6.04 -13.00
N ASP A 349 -14.13 7.20 -13.01
CA ASP A 349 -13.72 8.34 -13.84
C ASP A 349 -12.44 9.00 -13.30
N ALA A 350 -12.35 9.19 -11.99
CA ALA A 350 -11.16 9.71 -11.33
C ALA A 350 -9.95 8.80 -11.54
N ALA A 351 -10.10 7.48 -11.31
CA ALA A 351 -9.04 6.50 -11.48
C ALA A 351 -8.53 6.47 -12.93
N ARG A 352 -9.45 6.43 -13.91
CA ARG A 352 -9.13 6.48 -15.35
C ARG A 352 -8.41 7.76 -15.75
N SER A 353 -8.84 8.91 -15.24
CA SER A 353 -8.23 10.20 -15.55
C SER A 353 -6.84 10.31 -14.94
N VAL A 354 -6.68 9.93 -13.67
CA VAL A 354 -5.39 10.06 -12.96
C VAL A 354 -4.37 9.05 -13.48
N TYR A 355 -4.80 7.83 -13.85
CA TYR A 355 -3.91 6.85 -14.49
C TYR A 355 -3.27 7.44 -15.76
N ARG A 356 -4.08 8.02 -16.66
CA ARG A 356 -3.60 8.65 -17.90
C ARG A 356 -2.71 9.88 -17.66
N GLU A 357 -2.91 10.56 -16.54
CA GLU A 357 -2.10 11.72 -16.13
C GLU A 357 -0.73 11.32 -15.56
N ILE A 358 -0.68 10.31 -14.68
CA ILE A 358 0.48 10.01 -13.84
C ILE A 358 1.33 8.86 -14.39
N VAL A 359 0.74 7.90 -15.10
CA VAL A 359 1.44 6.69 -15.52
C VAL A 359 2.11 6.89 -16.88
N PRO A 360 3.42 6.59 -17.03
CA PRO A 360 4.10 6.56 -18.33
C PRO A 360 3.68 5.30 -19.12
N HIS A 361 2.39 5.22 -19.48
CA HIS A 361 1.79 4.06 -20.14
C HIS A 361 2.08 4.03 -21.66
N TYR A 362 2.04 2.82 -22.23
CA TYR A 362 1.96 2.62 -23.69
C TYR A 362 0.64 3.16 -24.24
N PRO A 363 0.48 3.35 -25.56
CA PRO A 363 -0.81 3.74 -26.12
C PRO A 363 -1.96 2.89 -25.58
N LEU A 364 -3.04 3.54 -25.16
CA LEU A 364 -4.27 2.90 -24.68
C LEU A 364 -5.27 2.95 -25.83
N PRO A 365 -5.38 1.88 -26.65
CA PRO A 365 -6.18 1.91 -27.88
C PRO A 365 -7.69 1.83 -27.63
N LEU A 366 -8.10 1.52 -26.39
CA LEU A 366 -9.50 1.33 -26.02
C LEU A 366 -10.04 2.57 -25.29
N ASP A 367 -11.29 2.93 -25.58
CA ASP A 367 -12.01 3.90 -24.76
C ASP A 367 -12.52 3.23 -23.48
N GLY A 368 -12.13 3.78 -22.34
CA GLY A 368 -12.37 3.18 -21.03
C GLY A 368 -11.17 2.38 -20.50
N PRO A 369 -11.01 1.09 -20.82
CA PRO A 369 -9.98 0.23 -20.26
C PRO A 369 -8.55 0.74 -20.47
N ILE A 370 -7.65 0.40 -19.54
CA ILE A 370 -6.22 0.74 -19.63
C ILE A 370 -5.36 -0.40 -20.19
N ALA A 371 -5.98 -1.32 -20.93
CA ALA A 371 -5.26 -2.44 -21.52
C ALA A 371 -4.17 -1.95 -22.49
N GLN A 372 -3.01 -2.61 -22.42
CA GLN A 372 -1.82 -2.26 -23.19
C GLN A 372 -1.29 -3.51 -23.89
N ALA A 373 -0.69 -3.31 -25.06
CA ALA A 373 0.01 -4.39 -25.74
C ALA A 373 1.26 -3.87 -26.46
N PHE A 374 2.41 -4.44 -26.14
CA PHE A 374 3.72 -3.99 -26.64
C PHE A 374 4.67 -5.18 -26.77
N THR A 375 5.81 -4.96 -27.42
CA THR A 375 6.77 -6.03 -27.71
C THR A 375 8.15 -5.68 -27.15
N VAL A 376 8.73 -6.61 -26.39
CA VAL A 376 10.09 -6.54 -25.85
C VAL A 376 10.96 -7.54 -26.60
N GLY A 377 11.74 -7.08 -27.57
CA GLY A 377 12.49 -7.96 -28.47
C GLY A 377 11.57 -8.94 -29.21
N ARG A 378 11.55 -10.21 -28.79
CA ARG A 378 10.68 -11.26 -29.35
C ARG A 378 9.47 -11.64 -28.46
N VAL A 379 9.28 -10.95 -27.34
CA VAL A 379 8.21 -11.23 -26.38
C VAL A 379 7.08 -10.23 -26.57
N ARG A 380 5.88 -10.71 -26.94
CA ARG A 380 4.66 -9.90 -26.94
C ARG A 380 4.07 -9.89 -25.52
N VAL A 381 3.91 -8.71 -24.95
CA VAL A 381 3.25 -8.50 -23.67
C VAL A 381 1.84 -7.99 -23.94
N ILE A 382 0.86 -8.61 -23.29
CA ILE A 382 -0.54 -8.17 -23.26
C ILE A 382 -0.85 -7.93 -21.79
N LEU A 383 -1.08 -6.67 -21.44
CA LEU A 383 -1.40 -6.24 -20.09
C LEU A 383 -2.88 -5.86 -20.05
N THR A 384 -3.69 -6.72 -19.44
CA THR A 384 -5.15 -6.59 -19.38
C THR A 384 -5.60 -5.66 -18.26
N ASP A 385 -6.78 -5.09 -18.42
CA ASP A 385 -7.51 -4.37 -17.37
C ASP A 385 -8.68 -5.23 -16.90
N SER A 386 -8.55 -5.76 -15.69
CA SER A 386 -9.50 -6.70 -15.07
C SER A 386 -10.49 -6.04 -14.10
N ARG A 387 -10.58 -4.70 -14.10
CA ARG A 387 -11.40 -3.95 -13.14
C ARG A 387 -12.41 -3.06 -13.83
N SER A 388 -12.02 -2.29 -14.84
CA SER A 388 -12.86 -1.18 -15.28
C SER A 388 -14.06 -1.54 -16.13
N GLU A 389 -14.07 -2.76 -16.68
CA GLU A 389 -15.25 -3.37 -17.34
C GLU A 389 -15.73 -4.64 -16.64
N ARG A 390 -15.14 -4.96 -15.47
CA ARG A 390 -15.53 -6.11 -14.67
C ARG A 390 -16.99 -6.00 -14.29
N ALA A 391 -17.74 -7.08 -14.48
CA ALA A 391 -19.09 -7.23 -13.94
C ALA A 391 -19.05 -7.41 -12.42
N PRO A 392 -20.06 -6.94 -11.66
CA PRO A 392 -20.04 -7.06 -10.21
C PRO A 392 -19.80 -8.49 -9.72
N SER A 393 -18.94 -8.66 -8.71
CA SER A 393 -18.58 -9.99 -8.18
C SER A 393 -19.81 -10.81 -7.76
N ARG A 394 -20.84 -10.13 -7.23
CA ARG A 394 -22.12 -10.74 -6.79
C ARG A 394 -23.10 -11.03 -7.94
N ALA A 395 -22.83 -10.60 -9.16
CA ALA A 395 -23.67 -10.94 -10.30
C ALA A 395 -23.64 -12.46 -10.53
N PRO A 396 -24.76 -13.11 -10.87
CA PRO A 396 -24.79 -14.53 -11.20
C PRO A 396 -23.83 -14.86 -12.35
N ASP A 397 -23.17 -16.01 -12.26
CA ASP A 397 -22.32 -16.51 -13.35
C ASP A 397 -23.19 -16.85 -14.56
N GLY A 398 -22.72 -16.48 -15.75
CA GLY A 398 -23.41 -16.68 -17.01
C GLY A 398 -22.66 -16.03 -18.17
N PRO A 399 -23.09 -16.24 -19.42
CA PRO A 399 -22.37 -15.79 -20.61
C PRO A 399 -22.20 -14.27 -20.70
N GLY A 400 -23.03 -13.49 -20.00
CA GLY A 400 -22.91 -12.03 -19.93
C GLY A 400 -22.02 -11.49 -18.79
N LYS A 401 -21.48 -12.36 -17.91
CA LYS A 401 -20.56 -11.94 -16.84
C LYS A 401 -19.13 -11.98 -17.37
N SER A 402 -18.48 -10.81 -17.43
CA SER A 402 -17.12 -10.67 -17.94
C SER A 402 -16.23 -9.92 -16.96
N MET A 403 -14.93 -10.26 -16.97
CA MET A 403 -13.89 -9.53 -16.23
C MET A 403 -13.29 -8.40 -17.07
N LEU A 404 -13.19 -8.58 -18.39
CA LEU A 404 -12.46 -7.67 -19.29
C LEU A 404 -13.39 -6.80 -20.16
N GLY A 405 -14.68 -7.15 -20.21
CA GLY A 405 -15.63 -6.59 -21.18
C GLY A 405 -15.43 -7.17 -22.60
N GLU A 406 -16.39 -6.93 -23.48
CA GLU A 406 -16.37 -7.48 -24.86
C GLU A 406 -15.27 -6.86 -25.73
N THR A 407 -14.97 -5.57 -25.55
CA THR A 407 -14.00 -4.85 -26.40
C THR A 407 -12.55 -5.29 -26.21
N GLN A 408 -12.22 -5.83 -25.03
CA GLN A 408 -10.84 -6.24 -24.69
C GLN A 408 -10.56 -7.72 -25.00
N LEU A 409 -11.60 -8.56 -25.00
CA LEU A 409 -11.54 -9.97 -25.42
C LEU A 409 -11.33 -10.07 -26.93
#